data_AF-A0A955PE73-F1
#
_entry.id   AF-A0A955PE73-F1
#
_cell.length_a   1.000
_cell.length_b   1.000
_cell.length_c   1.000
_cell.angle_alpha   90.00
_cell.angle_beta   90.00
_cell.angle_gamma   90.00
#
_symmetry.space_group_name_H-M   'P 1'
#
loop_
_entity.id
_entity.type
_entity.pdbx_description
1 polymer ?
#
loop_
_entity_poly.entity_id
_entity_poly.type
_entity_poly.pdbx_seq_one_letter_code
_entity_poly.pdbx_strand_id
1 'polypeptide(L)'
;VETDANTFFRGDHGETVSIDYFSVGNFVEVEGDPISEGMVLACKVKFEDGHEDECEAEFRGVVSNIDEASGTIVVGDVLLRIGSSTELLDHEKNPIALSFLAIGDVVEVKYCPRGGVPPLAERIKLEDGDDRHECEAEVEGRIEMIDLQLTALTVHGKYITATGATIRDEKNTPLEFSDLMEGDFVKVKGCLGPDSTIQAKQIILKDEDHEDCESKVRGTLTMIDLDTSTISVGIVQVQVNDQTKIEDDRTNQPLTLGDLQEGDVLKVKYCASGGIPIATKIEVKDSDDYDLDDDGEIEEHDILEMVHELSRRGVHIDLNGDNMTTSDDLILFSQRWKSRRN
;
A
#
# COMPACT_ATOMS: atom_id res chain seq x y z
N VAL A 1 6.88 -4.02 43.80
CA VAL A 1 5.96 -5.17 43.70
C VAL A 1 5.81 -5.76 45.08
N GLU A 2 4.57 -5.91 45.55
CA GLU A 2 4.24 -6.65 46.78
C GLU A 2 3.63 -8.00 46.42
N THR A 3 3.82 -8.99 47.28
CA THR A 3 3.23 -10.33 47.16
C THR A 3 2.50 -10.69 48.45
N ASP A 4 1.49 -11.55 48.36
CA ASP A 4 0.74 -12.04 49.50
C ASP A 4 0.49 -13.55 49.41
N ALA A 5 -0.36 -14.09 50.30
CA ALA A 5 -0.69 -15.51 50.32
C ALA A 5 -1.46 -16.00 49.08
N ASN A 6 -1.97 -15.09 48.24
CA ASN A 6 -2.72 -15.39 47.02
C ASN A 6 -1.87 -15.21 45.75
N THR A 7 -0.64 -14.71 45.84
CA THR A 7 0.27 -14.59 44.69
C THR A 7 0.68 -15.98 44.20
N PHE A 8 0.46 -16.26 42.92
CA PHE A 8 0.88 -17.50 42.26
C PHE A 8 2.28 -17.38 41.68
N PHE A 9 3.17 -18.33 41.99
CA PHE A 9 4.54 -18.34 41.47
C PHE A 9 4.72 -19.43 40.43
N ARG A 10 5.31 -19.10 39.27
CA ARG A 10 5.65 -20.07 38.21
C ARG A 10 7.13 -20.10 37.89
N GLY A 11 7.67 -21.30 37.70
CA GLY A 11 9.05 -21.53 37.25
C GLY A 11 9.20 -21.47 35.73
N ASP A 12 10.40 -21.77 35.26
CA ASP A 12 10.86 -21.67 33.87
C ASP A 12 10.07 -22.56 32.89
N HIS A 13 9.55 -23.70 33.35
CA HIS A 13 8.75 -24.62 32.53
C HIS A 13 7.24 -24.50 32.81
N GLY A 14 6.82 -23.40 33.45
CA GLY A 14 5.41 -23.10 33.74
C GLY A 14 4.81 -23.89 34.91
N GLU A 15 5.62 -24.68 35.63
CA GLU A 15 5.25 -25.36 36.86
C GLU A 15 5.04 -24.38 38.01
N THR A 16 4.22 -24.76 38.99
CA THR A 16 4.02 -23.94 40.20
C THR A 16 5.20 -24.13 41.15
N VAL A 17 5.81 -23.03 41.57
CA VAL A 17 6.99 -23.02 42.46
C VAL A 17 6.70 -22.20 43.73
N SER A 18 7.62 -22.17 44.69
CA SER A 18 7.56 -21.24 45.82
C SER A 18 8.43 -20.00 45.55
N ILE A 19 8.27 -18.95 46.36
CA ILE A 19 9.09 -17.73 46.23
C ILE A 19 10.60 -18.00 46.41
N ASP A 20 10.98 -19.05 47.14
CA ASP A 20 12.38 -19.45 47.35
C ASP A 20 13.05 -19.98 46.08
N TYR A 21 12.28 -20.28 45.03
CA TYR A 21 12.80 -20.60 43.70
C TYR A 21 13.51 -19.41 43.06
N PHE A 22 13.11 -18.18 43.42
CA PHE A 22 13.66 -16.94 42.88
C PHE A 22 14.84 -16.45 43.73
N SER A 23 15.93 -16.12 43.05
CA SER A 23 17.11 -15.46 43.61
C SER A 23 17.16 -14.00 43.18
N VAL A 24 17.80 -13.16 44.01
CA VAL A 24 18.08 -11.77 43.64
C VAL A 24 18.86 -11.75 42.33
N GLY A 25 18.35 -11.02 41.34
CA GLY A 25 18.92 -10.94 39.99
C GLY A 25 18.18 -11.77 38.93
N ASN A 26 17.20 -12.61 39.32
CA ASN A 26 16.33 -13.24 38.32
C ASN A 26 15.39 -12.23 37.66
N PHE A 27 15.17 -12.42 36.37
CA PHE A 27 14.14 -11.71 35.62
C PHE A 27 12.80 -12.38 35.88
N VAL A 28 11.77 -11.55 36.05
CA VAL A 28 10.43 -12.04 36.36
C VAL A 28 9.39 -11.19 35.65
N GLU A 29 8.37 -11.84 35.12
CA GLU A 29 7.13 -11.19 34.69
C GLU A 29 6.18 -11.14 35.89
N VAL A 30 5.59 -9.96 36.14
CA VAL A 30 4.68 -9.72 37.25
C VAL A 30 3.34 -9.24 36.73
N GLU A 31 2.29 -10.03 36.93
CA GLU A 31 0.90 -9.63 36.71
C GLU A 31 0.28 -9.28 38.07
N GLY A 32 -0.44 -8.17 38.15
CA GLY A 32 -1.05 -7.73 39.40
C GLY A 32 -1.83 -6.43 39.28
N ASP A 33 -2.57 -6.12 40.34
CA ASP A 33 -3.36 -4.89 40.42
C ASP A 33 -2.50 -3.72 40.93
N PRO A 34 -2.60 -2.53 40.32
CA PRO A 34 -1.91 -1.34 40.82
C PRO A 34 -2.50 -0.93 42.18
N ILE A 35 -1.62 -0.73 43.17
CA ILE A 35 -2.02 -0.29 44.52
C ILE A 35 -1.64 1.16 44.82
N SER A 36 -0.67 1.72 44.09
CA SER A 36 -0.34 3.16 44.03
C SER A 36 0.61 3.43 42.87
N GLU A 37 0.99 4.71 42.62
CA GLU A 37 1.94 5.04 41.55
C GLU A 37 3.25 4.26 41.70
N GLY A 38 3.56 3.43 40.69
CA GLY A 38 4.76 2.60 40.66
C GLY A 38 4.72 1.36 41.57
N MET A 39 3.60 1.07 42.24
CA MET A 39 3.45 -0.14 43.07
C MET A 39 2.32 -1.04 42.57
N VAL A 40 2.62 -2.34 42.47
CA VAL A 40 1.71 -3.41 42.04
C VAL A 40 1.65 -4.47 43.12
N LEU A 41 0.44 -4.92 43.48
CA LEU A 41 0.19 -6.14 44.25
C LEU A 41 0.08 -7.30 43.27
N ALA A 42 1.05 -8.20 43.28
CA ALA A 42 1.12 -9.29 42.32
C ALA A 42 0.06 -10.36 42.59
N CYS A 43 -0.72 -10.69 41.58
CA CYS A 43 -1.52 -11.92 41.56
C CYS A 43 -0.71 -13.09 40.99
N LYS A 44 0.29 -12.83 40.15
CA LYS A 44 1.19 -13.85 39.59
C LYS A 44 2.59 -13.30 39.37
N VAL A 45 3.60 -14.10 39.70
CA VAL A 45 5.01 -13.86 39.42
C VAL A 45 5.55 -15.07 38.66
N LYS A 46 6.03 -14.87 37.44
CA LYS A 46 6.58 -15.93 36.59
C LYS A 46 8.07 -15.70 36.41
N PHE A 47 8.85 -16.76 36.58
CA PHE A 47 10.26 -16.77 36.20
C PHE A 47 10.33 -16.57 34.70
N GLU A 48 10.99 -15.50 34.30
CA GLU A 48 11.51 -15.40 32.95
C GLU A 48 12.94 -15.88 33.06
N ASP A 49 13.33 -16.85 32.21
CA ASP A 49 14.74 -16.89 31.90
C ASP A 49 15.06 -15.48 31.42
N GLY A 50 16.04 -14.85 32.05
CA GLY A 50 16.53 -13.60 31.52
C GLY A 50 17.05 -13.95 30.14
N HIS A 51 16.21 -13.81 29.11
CA HIS A 51 16.66 -13.80 27.74
C HIS A 51 17.53 -12.55 27.63
N GLU A 52 18.80 -12.73 28.01
CA GLU A 52 19.92 -12.00 27.45
C GLU A 52 20.04 -12.26 25.93
N ASP A 53 19.19 -13.13 25.36
CA ASP A 53 19.21 -13.65 23.99
C ASP A 53 18.40 -12.85 22.95
N GLU A 54 18.03 -11.60 23.20
CA GLU A 54 17.60 -10.70 22.11
C GLU A 54 18.58 -9.55 21.89
N CYS A 55 19.87 -9.81 22.06
CA CYS A 55 20.84 -9.10 21.23
C CYS A 55 21.06 -9.89 19.94
N GLU A 56 20.01 -10.29 19.26
CA GLU A 56 20.10 -10.83 17.91
C GLU A 56 19.46 -9.83 16.94
N ALA A 57 20.26 -9.34 16.01
CA ALA A 57 19.79 -8.65 14.84
C ALA A 57 20.11 -9.52 13.64
N GLU A 58 19.12 -9.69 12.76
CA GLU A 58 19.28 -10.35 11.48
C GLU A 58 18.99 -9.35 10.36
N PHE A 59 19.82 -9.36 9.33
CA PHE A 59 19.58 -8.58 8.13
C PHE A 59 20.18 -9.25 6.90
N ARG A 60 19.64 -8.90 5.73
CA ARG A 60 20.16 -9.31 4.43
C ARG A 60 20.83 -8.13 3.74
N GLY A 61 21.89 -8.39 2.98
CA GLY A 61 22.52 -7.36 2.17
C GLY A 61 23.59 -7.88 1.24
N VAL A 62 24.09 -6.98 0.39
CA VAL A 62 25.16 -7.28 -0.57
C VAL A 62 26.51 -7.09 0.11
N VAL A 63 27.40 -8.07 -0.05
CA VAL A 63 28.79 -7.97 0.40
C VAL A 63 29.50 -6.90 -0.44
N SER A 64 29.92 -5.81 0.19
CA SER A 64 30.59 -4.68 -0.48
C SER A 64 32.10 -4.68 -0.25
N ASN A 65 32.58 -5.35 0.80
CA ASN A 65 34.00 -5.50 1.08
C ASN A 65 34.27 -6.74 1.95
N ILE A 66 35.41 -7.41 1.72
CA ILE A 66 35.94 -8.47 2.59
C ILE A 66 37.42 -8.14 2.81
N ASP A 67 37.84 -8.03 4.07
CA ASP A 67 39.24 -7.90 4.47
C ASP A 67 39.62 -9.10 5.34
N GLU A 68 40.14 -10.14 4.68
CA GLU A 68 40.58 -11.38 5.33
C GLU A 68 41.72 -11.14 6.33
N ALA A 69 42.56 -10.12 6.10
CA ALA A 69 43.72 -9.85 6.96
C ALA A 69 43.28 -9.24 8.31
N SER A 70 42.25 -8.39 8.28
CA SER A 70 41.66 -7.84 9.51
C SER A 70 40.51 -8.69 10.07
N GLY A 71 40.03 -9.69 9.33
CA GLY A 71 38.89 -10.52 9.71
C GLY A 71 37.59 -9.71 9.72
N THR A 72 37.37 -8.86 8.73
CA THR A 72 36.16 -8.04 8.64
C THR A 72 35.46 -8.17 7.30
N ILE A 73 34.15 -7.92 7.32
CA ILE A 73 33.27 -7.94 6.15
C ILE A 73 32.32 -6.75 6.23
N VAL A 74 31.97 -6.18 5.08
CA VAL A 74 30.96 -5.15 4.96
C VAL A 74 29.81 -5.70 4.13
N VAL A 75 28.60 -5.64 4.70
CA VAL A 75 27.35 -6.08 4.07
C VAL A 75 26.37 -4.91 4.08
N GLY A 76 25.99 -4.42 2.90
CA GLY A 76 25.36 -3.10 2.76
C GLY A 76 26.28 -2.02 3.32
N ASP A 77 25.81 -1.30 4.35
CA ASP A 77 26.56 -0.26 5.07
C ASP A 77 27.08 -0.73 6.45
N VAL A 78 26.94 -2.02 6.79
CA VAL A 78 27.27 -2.57 8.11
C VAL A 78 28.64 -3.27 8.06
N LEU A 79 29.60 -2.77 8.86
CA LEU A 79 30.90 -3.41 9.09
C LEU A 79 30.80 -4.41 10.23
N LEU A 80 31.18 -5.67 9.99
CA LEU A 80 31.20 -6.75 10.98
C LEU A 80 32.59 -7.39 11.10
N ARG A 81 32.87 -7.94 12.28
CA ARG A 81 34.01 -8.84 12.50
C ARG A 81 33.58 -10.27 12.21
N ILE A 82 34.48 -11.04 11.61
CA ILE A 82 34.38 -12.49 11.44
C ILE A 82 35.39 -13.13 12.38
N GLY A 83 34.92 -14.02 13.25
CA GLY A 83 35.74 -14.74 14.21
C GLY A 83 35.65 -16.25 14.03
N SER A 84 36.39 -16.98 14.86
CA SER A 84 36.36 -18.45 14.86
C SER A 84 35.01 -19.04 15.26
N SER A 85 34.14 -18.25 15.89
CA SER A 85 32.78 -18.62 16.27
C SER A 85 31.73 -18.19 15.26
N THR A 86 32.10 -17.50 14.17
CA THR A 86 31.17 -17.10 13.12
C THR A 86 30.86 -18.32 12.25
N GLU A 87 29.59 -18.70 12.15
CA GLU A 87 29.14 -19.74 11.23
C GLU A 87 29.03 -19.18 9.81
N LEU A 88 29.73 -19.79 8.85
CA LEU A 88 29.64 -19.44 7.43
C LEU A 88 28.93 -20.57 6.69
N LEU A 89 27.81 -20.27 6.04
CA LEU A 89 26.96 -21.28 5.39
C LEU A 89 26.68 -20.93 3.92
N ASP A 90 26.47 -21.94 3.07
CA ASP A 90 25.85 -21.76 1.75
C ASP A 90 24.31 -21.63 1.86
N HIS A 91 23.63 -21.47 0.73
CA HIS A 91 22.18 -21.34 0.64
C HIS A 91 21.44 -22.58 1.18
N GLU A 92 22.02 -23.77 1.03
CA GLU A 92 21.50 -25.03 1.56
C GLU A 92 21.84 -25.27 3.04
N LYS A 93 22.46 -24.29 3.71
CA LYS A 93 22.92 -24.34 5.11
C LYS A 93 24.08 -25.30 5.36
N ASN A 94 24.85 -25.65 4.33
CA ASN A 94 26.10 -26.38 4.52
C ASN A 94 27.24 -25.42 4.92
N PRO A 95 28.14 -25.82 5.83
CA PRO A 95 29.30 -24.99 6.18
C PRO A 95 30.23 -24.73 5.00
N ILE A 96 30.63 -23.47 4.83
CA ILE A 96 31.59 -23.02 3.79
C ILE A 96 32.78 -22.28 4.41
N ALA A 97 33.85 -22.12 3.64
CA ALA A 97 34.96 -21.26 4.01
C ALA A 97 34.71 -19.81 3.58
N LEU A 98 35.35 -18.83 4.23
CA LEU A 98 35.23 -17.41 3.86
C LEU A 98 35.59 -17.14 2.38
N SER A 99 36.50 -17.93 1.81
CA SER A 99 36.90 -17.83 0.39
C SER A 99 35.78 -18.13 -0.61
N PHE A 100 34.64 -18.65 -0.16
CA PHE A 100 33.44 -18.85 -0.99
C PHE A 100 32.55 -17.61 -1.05
N LEU A 101 32.74 -16.64 -0.15
CA LEU A 101 32.07 -15.34 -0.22
C LEU A 101 32.87 -14.39 -1.11
N ALA A 102 32.18 -13.66 -1.97
CA ALA A 102 32.74 -12.68 -2.89
C ALA A 102 32.03 -11.32 -2.74
N ILE A 103 32.69 -10.27 -3.20
CA ILE A 103 32.06 -8.96 -3.35
C ILE A 103 30.92 -9.08 -4.38
N GLY A 104 29.73 -8.62 -4.02
CA GLY A 104 28.51 -8.71 -4.81
C GLY A 104 27.56 -9.83 -4.38
N ASP A 105 28.01 -10.76 -3.53
CA ASP A 105 27.16 -11.82 -3.00
C ASP A 105 26.07 -11.25 -2.08
N VAL A 106 24.88 -11.85 -2.09
CA VAL A 106 23.83 -11.54 -1.13
C VAL A 106 23.96 -12.52 0.03
N VAL A 107 23.98 -11.98 1.25
CA VAL A 107 24.09 -12.79 2.46
C VAL A 107 23.06 -12.37 3.50
N GLU A 108 22.60 -13.33 4.30
CA GLU A 108 21.87 -13.12 5.55
C GLU A 108 22.85 -13.18 6.71
N VAL A 109 22.86 -12.13 7.54
CA VAL A 109 23.80 -11.96 8.65
C VAL A 109 23.02 -11.91 9.95
N LYS A 110 23.40 -12.77 10.90
CA LYS A 110 22.96 -12.71 12.29
C LYS A 110 24.12 -12.22 13.16
N TYR A 111 23.86 -11.25 14.03
CA TYR A 111 24.85 -10.66 14.91
C TYR A 111 24.22 -10.01 16.15
N CYS A 112 25.05 -9.73 17.17
CA CYS A 112 24.65 -8.91 18.32
C CYS A 112 25.13 -7.46 18.18
N PRO A 113 24.22 -6.48 17.99
CA PRO A 113 24.59 -5.06 17.86
C PRO A 113 25.33 -4.50 19.08
N ARG A 114 25.14 -5.09 20.26
CA ARG A 114 25.79 -4.68 21.51
C ARG A 114 27.03 -5.53 21.85
N GLY A 115 27.41 -6.49 21.00
CA GLY A 115 28.50 -7.46 21.21
C GLY A 115 29.92 -6.92 20.92
N GLY A 116 30.05 -5.62 20.66
CA GLY A 116 31.31 -4.95 20.34
C GLY A 116 31.17 -3.98 19.17
N VAL A 117 32.23 -3.22 18.88
CA VAL A 117 32.27 -2.26 17.77
C VAL A 117 33.57 -2.49 16.98
N PRO A 118 33.52 -3.04 15.74
CA PRO A 118 32.32 -3.54 15.07
C PRO A 118 31.76 -4.81 15.72
N PRO A 119 30.47 -5.10 15.57
CA PRO A 119 29.87 -6.31 16.13
C PRO A 119 30.49 -7.56 15.51
N LEU A 120 30.51 -8.66 16.28
CA LEU A 120 30.92 -9.97 15.79
C LEU A 120 29.73 -10.62 15.09
N ALA A 121 29.90 -11.08 13.85
CA ALA A 121 28.92 -11.89 13.17
C ALA A 121 28.83 -13.25 13.86
N GLU A 122 27.62 -13.69 14.17
CA GLU A 122 27.34 -15.02 14.69
C GLU A 122 27.15 -16.01 13.54
N ARG A 123 26.45 -15.57 12.49
CA ARG A 123 26.23 -16.35 11.27
C ARG A 123 26.22 -15.44 10.06
N ILE A 124 26.83 -15.92 8.97
CA ILE A 124 26.72 -15.35 7.62
C ILE A 124 26.33 -16.50 6.70
N LYS A 125 25.15 -16.44 6.12
CA LYS A 125 24.64 -17.43 5.16
C LYS A 125 24.58 -16.79 3.78
N LEU A 126 25.21 -17.43 2.79
CA LEU A 126 25.06 -17.06 1.39
C LEU A 126 23.60 -17.32 0.98
N GLU A 127 22.94 -16.30 0.46
CA GLU A 127 21.60 -16.44 -0.10
C GLU A 127 21.73 -16.73 -1.59
N ASP A 128 20.84 -17.60 -2.10
CA ASP A 128 20.74 -17.77 -3.54
C ASP A 128 20.27 -16.45 -4.15
N GLY A 129 20.79 -16.11 -5.33
CA GLY A 129 20.36 -14.93 -6.08
C GLY A 129 18.86 -14.93 -6.45
N ASP A 130 18.12 -16.00 -6.10
CA ASP A 130 16.67 -16.14 -6.24
C ASP A 130 15.90 -16.01 -4.91
N ASP A 131 16.57 -16.09 -3.75
CA ASP A 131 16.01 -15.80 -2.42
C ASP A 131 15.94 -14.28 -2.15
N ARG A 132 15.68 -13.50 -3.20
CA ARG A 132 15.42 -12.04 -3.19
C ARG A 132 14.04 -11.67 -2.65
N HIS A 133 13.42 -12.54 -1.87
CA HIS A 133 12.39 -12.22 -0.87
C HIS A 133 13.18 -11.73 0.36
N GLU A 134 13.18 -10.51 0.87
CA GLU A 134 12.14 -9.53 1.07
C GLU A 134 12.86 -8.20 1.32
N CYS A 135 12.85 -7.32 0.34
CA CYS A 135 12.48 -5.96 0.69
C CYS A 135 11.06 -5.89 0.12
N GLU A 136 10.05 -5.83 0.96
CA GLU A 136 8.65 -5.85 0.52
C GLU A 136 8.09 -4.43 0.51
N ALA A 137 8.62 -3.58 -0.37
CA ALA A 137 7.87 -2.40 -0.75
C ALA A 137 6.91 -2.84 -1.86
N GLU A 138 5.63 -2.96 -1.50
CA GLU A 138 4.55 -3.11 -2.47
C GLU A 138 3.76 -1.81 -2.53
N VAL A 139 3.60 -1.28 -3.74
CA VAL A 139 2.77 -0.10 -4.01
C VAL A 139 1.86 -0.45 -5.16
N GLU A 140 0.56 -0.32 -4.96
CA GLU A 140 -0.44 -0.41 -6.00
C GLU A 140 -1.09 0.95 -6.21
N GLY A 141 -1.31 1.33 -7.48
CA GLY A 141 -2.01 2.55 -7.81
C GLY A 141 -1.70 3.06 -9.21
N ARG A 142 -2.21 4.26 -9.52
CA ARG A 142 -1.95 4.91 -10.79
C ARG A 142 -0.56 5.53 -10.85
N ILE A 143 0.05 5.46 -12.03
CA ILE A 143 1.22 6.27 -12.36
C ILE A 143 0.81 7.75 -12.39
N GLU A 144 1.27 8.53 -11.42
CA GLU A 144 1.06 9.97 -11.31
C GLU A 144 2.02 10.76 -12.19
N MET A 145 3.22 10.22 -12.41
CA MET A 145 4.28 10.83 -13.21
C MET A 145 5.24 9.76 -13.72
N ILE A 146 5.74 9.91 -14.95
CA ILE A 146 6.78 9.03 -15.51
C ILE A 146 7.95 9.83 -16.10
N ASP A 147 9.17 9.44 -15.77
CA ASP A 147 10.41 9.96 -16.35
C ASP A 147 11.14 8.85 -17.11
N LEU A 148 10.99 8.87 -18.43
CA LEU A 148 11.62 7.90 -19.33
C LEU A 148 13.15 8.02 -19.38
N GLN A 149 13.72 9.19 -19.09
CA GLN A 149 15.17 9.39 -19.11
C GLN A 149 15.82 8.80 -17.85
N LEU A 150 15.16 8.94 -16.70
CA LEU A 150 15.62 8.40 -15.43
C LEU A 150 15.13 6.97 -15.18
N THR A 151 14.25 6.42 -16.03
CA THR A 151 13.60 5.12 -15.81
C THR A 151 12.94 5.09 -14.42
N ALA A 152 12.13 6.11 -14.15
CA ALA A 152 11.51 6.33 -12.86
C ALA A 152 10.05 6.74 -13.01
N LEU A 153 9.23 6.45 -12.00
CA LEU A 153 7.82 6.81 -11.95
C LEU A 153 7.38 7.15 -10.54
N THR A 154 6.23 7.82 -10.41
CA THR A 154 5.60 8.13 -9.12
C THR A 154 4.25 7.44 -9.02
N VAL A 155 4.00 6.74 -7.92
CA VAL A 155 2.70 6.09 -7.62
C VAL A 155 2.36 6.36 -6.16
N HIS A 156 1.16 6.87 -5.88
CA HIS A 156 0.75 7.29 -4.52
C HIS A 156 1.76 8.24 -3.84
N GLY A 157 2.32 9.19 -4.58
CA GLY A 157 3.36 10.10 -4.09
C GLY A 157 4.69 9.43 -3.71
N LYS A 158 4.90 8.14 -4.03
CA LYS A 158 6.18 7.43 -3.85
C LYS A 158 7.00 7.49 -5.12
N TYR A 159 8.24 7.92 -5.01
CA TYR A 159 9.20 7.90 -6.11
C TYR A 159 9.81 6.51 -6.27
N ILE A 160 9.74 5.99 -7.49
CA ILE A 160 10.09 4.60 -7.83
C ILE A 160 11.12 4.62 -8.95
N THR A 161 12.27 3.97 -8.74
CA THR A 161 13.26 3.71 -9.79
C THR A 161 13.06 2.31 -10.34
N ALA A 162 13.05 2.16 -11.67
CA ALA A 162 12.72 0.92 -12.35
C ALA A 162 13.90 0.34 -13.15
N THR A 163 15.11 0.84 -12.93
CA THR A 163 16.31 0.34 -13.59
C THR A 163 16.52 -1.15 -13.26
N GLY A 164 16.40 -2.01 -14.27
CA GLY A 164 16.54 -3.46 -14.13
C GLY A 164 15.30 -4.16 -13.57
N ALA A 165 14.16 -3.47 -13.44
CA ALA A 165 12.90 -4.08 -13.05
C ALA A 165 12.38 -5.00 -14.18
N THR A 166 11.72 -6.10 -13.80
CA THR A 166 10.93 -6.90 -14.74
C THR A 166 9.55 -6.27 -14.90
N ILE A 167 9.15 -5.96 -16.14
CA ILE A 167 7.88 -5.29 -16.42
C ILE A 167 7.01 -6.21 -17.27
N ARG A 168 5.74 -6.36 -16.88
CA ARG A 168 4.79 -7.25 -17.54
C ARG A 168 3.36 -6.82 -17.28
N ASP A 169 2.44 -7.30 -18.10
CA ASP A 169 1.01 -7.23 -17.77
C ASP A 169 0.59 -8.36 -16.81
N GLU A 170 -0.68 -8.37 -16.42
CA GLU A 170 -1.29 -9.43 -15.59
C GLU A 170 -1.34 -10.80 -16.27
N LYS A 171 -1.31 -10.83 -17.60
CA LYS A 171 -1.28 -12.06 -18.42
C LYS A 171 0.15 -12.60 -18.58
N ASN A 172 1.13 -11.98 -17.91
CA ASN A 172 2.57 -12.25 -17.99
C ASN A 172 3.20 -11.98 -19.36
N THR A 173 2.58 -11.14 -20.18
CA THR A 173 3.21 -10.59 -21.38
C THR A 173 4.32 -9.62 -20.96
N PRO A 174 5.58 -9.82 -21.39
CA PRO A 174 6.65 -8.87 -21.12
C PRO A 174 6.36 -7.50 -21.76
N LEU A 175 6.67 -6.44 -21.03
CA LEU A 175 6.57 -5.05 -21.47
C LEU A 175 7.92 -4.35 -21.28
N GLU A 176 8.15 -3.29 -22.03
CA GLU A 176 9.26 -2.37 -21.82
C GLU A 176 8.80 -1.22 -20.91
N PHE A 177 9.73 -0.52 -20.25
CA PHE A 177 9.38 0.63 -19.40
C PHE A 177 8.71 1.76 -20.19
N SER A 178 9.03 1.87 -21.49
CA SER A 178 8.41 2.83 -22.41
C SER A 178 6.96 2.52 -22.76
N ASP A 179 6.47 1.32 -22.43
CA ASP A 179 5.08 0.94 -22.67
C ASP A 179 4.16 1.42 -21.54
N LEU A 180 4.72 1.86 -20.40
CA LEU A 180 3.97 2.44 -19.28
C LEU A 180 3.68 3.93 -19.54
N MET A 181 2.50 4.38 -19.11
CA MET A 181 2.02 5.75 -19.27
C MET A 181 1.47 6.33 -17.96
N GLU A 182 1.41 7.66 -17.87
CA GLU A 182 0.68 8.32 -16.77
C GLU A 182 -0.80 7.90 -16.79
N GLY A 183 -1.33 7.56 -15.63
CA GLY A 183 -2.69 7.04 -15.45
C GLY A 183 -2.81 5.52 -15.39
N ASP A 184 -1.81 4.78 -15.89
CA ASP A 184 -1.78 3.31 -15.83
C ASP A 184 -1.83 2.82 -14.40
N PHE A 185 -2.64 1.79 -14.13
CA PHE A 185 -2.68 1.15 -12.82
C PHE A 185 -1.63 0.05 -12.74
N VAL A 186 -0.71 0.21 -11.79
CA VAL A 186 0.42 -0.71 -11.64
C VAL A 186 0.51 -1.25 -10.23
N LYS A 187 0.96 -2.49 -10.10
CA LYS A 187 1.49 -3.05 -8.86
C LYS A 187 3.01 -3.10 -8.97
N VAL A 188 3.68 -2.31 -8.14
CA VAL A 188 5.13 -2.26 -8.03
C VAL A 188 5.56 -3.08 -6.83
N LYS A 189 6.53 -3.97 -7.04
CA LYS A 189 7.24 -4.69 -5.98
C LYS A 189 8.71 -4.31 -6.03
N GLY A 190 9.29 -3.92 -4.91
CA GLY A 190 10.67 -3.43 -4.87
C GLY A 190 11.25 -3.28 -3.47
N CYS A 191 12.46 -2.74 -3.38
CA CYS A 191 13.13 -2.43 -2.13
C CYS A 191 12.96 -0.96 -1.74
N LEU A 192 12.53 -0.70 -0.51
CA LEU A 192 12.51 0.64 0.06
C LEU A 192 13.94 1.07 0.43
N GLY A 193 14.40 2.16 -0.17
CA GLY A 193 15.66 2.83 0.15
C GLY A 193 15.53 3.76 1.36
N PRO A 194 16.68 4.21 1.92
CA PRO A 194 16.73 5.05 3.12
C PRO A 194 16.09 6.44 2.96
N ASP A 195 15.88 6.90 1.73
CA ASP A 195 15.23 8.16 1.35
C ASP A 195 13.74 7.99 0.99
N SER A 196 13.14 6.85 1.34
CA SER A 196 11.78 6.45 0.96
C SER A 196 11.55 6.25 -0.54
N THR A 197 12.62 6.17 -1.34
CA THR A 197 12.53 5.74 -2.74
C THR A 197 12.34 4.24 -2.82
N ILE A 198 11.65 3.75 -3.85
CA ILE A 198 11.49 2.32 -4.08
C ILE A 198 12.32 1.93 -5.30
N GLN A 199 13.26 1.00 -5.12
CA GLN A 199 13.91 0.33 -6.23
C GLN A 199 13.05 -0.85 -6.68
N ALA A 200 12.30 -0.66 -7.76
CA ALA A 200 11.42 -1.69 -8.31
C ALA A 200 12.23 -2.89 -8.80
N LYS A 201 11.81 -4.07 -8.37
CA LYS A 201 12.24 -5.37 -8.92
C LYS A 201 11.25 -5.85 -9.97
N GLN A 202 9.98 -5.54 -9.76
CA GLN A 202 8.90 -5.94 -10.65
C GLN A 202 7.84 -4.84 -10.72
N ILE A 203 7.35 -4.58 -11.93
CA ILE A 203 6.19 -3.72 -12.19
C ILE A 203 5.19 -4.56 -12.97
N ILE A 204 3.97 -4.63 -12.47
CA ILE A 204 2.86 -5.35 -13.12
C ILE A 204 1.85 -4.31 -13.54
N LEU A 205 1.70 -4.11 -14.85
CA LEU A 205 0.59 -3.36 -15.41
C LEU A 205 -0.68 -4.19 -15.21
N LYS A 206 -1.62 -3.64 -14.44
CA LYS A 206 -2.91 -4.28 -14.22
C LYS A 206 -3.91 -3.76 -15.21
N ASP A 207 -4.69 -4.68 -15.79
CA ASP A 207 -5.95 -4.29 -16.40
C ASP A 207 -6.84 -3.91 -15.21
N GLU A 208 -7.07 -2.61 -14.99
CA GLU A 208 -8.16 -2.22 -14.09
C GLU A 208 -9.46 -2.72 -14.73
N ASP A 209 -9.90 -3.90 -14.33
CA ASP A 209 -11.33 -4.07 -14.11
C ASP A 209 -11.67 -3.09 -12.98
N HIS A 210 -11.94 -1.84 -13.40
CA HIS A 210 -12.18 -0.63 -12.60
C HIS A 210 -13.39 -0.80 -11.66
N GLU A 211 -13.30 -1.63 -10.63
CA GLU A 211 -14.35 -1.78 -9.62
C GLU A 211 -14.09 -0.89 -8.39
N ASP A 212 -12.83 -0.54 -8.08
CA ASP A 212 -12.49 0.13 -6.82
C ASP A 212 -12.58 1.67 -6.82
N CYS A 213 -12.88 2.31 -7.96
CA CYS A 213 -13.16 3.76 -8.02
C CYS A 213 -14.28 4.18 -8.99
N GLU A 214 -15.21 3.28 -9.36
CA GLU A 214 -16.24 3.61 -10.37
C GLU A 214 -17.45 4.37 -9.81
N SER A 215 -17.46 5.69 -10.02
CA SER A 215 -18.72 6.44 -10.08
C SER A 215 -19.36 6.25 -11.46
N LYS A 216 -20.70 6.29 -11.53
CA LYS A 216 -21.45 6.14 -12.77
C LYS A 216 -22.34 7.34 -13.01
N VAL A 217 -22.38 7.81 -14.25
CA VAL A 217 -23.39 8.76 -14.72
C VAL A 217 -24.03 8.23 -15.98
N ARG A 218 -25.36 8.33 -16.06
CA ARG A 218 -26.12 8.03 -17.27
C ARG A 218 -26.87 9.28 -17.70
N GLY A 219 -26.83 9.60 -18.98
CA GLY A 219 -27.54 10.76 -19.51
C GLY A 219 -27.19 11.06 -20.95
N THR A 220 -27.73 12.14 -21.47
CA THR A 220 -27.42 12.64 -22.80
C THR A 220 -26.09 13.39 -22.81
N LEU A 221 -25.26 13.15 -23.83
CA LEU A 221 -24.08 13.95 -24.13
C LEU A 221 -24.52 15.38 -24.49
N THR A 222 -24.18 16.34 -23.64
CA THR A 222 -24.57 17.76 -23.81
C THR A 222 -23.46 18.64 -24.37
N MET A 223 -22.21 18.18 -24.29
CA MET A 223 -21.04 18.88 -24.81
C MET A 223 -19.90 17.90 -25.05
N ILE A 224 -19.16 18.10 -26.13
CA ILE A 224 -17.91 17.41 -26.43
C ILE A 224 -16.86 18.44 -26.88
N ASP A 225 -15.71 18.41 -26.23
CA ASP A 225 -14.54 19.21 -26.60
C ASP A 225 -13.40 18.26 -26.96
N LEU A 226 -13.06 18.21 -28.26
CA LEU A 226 -12.00 17.35 -28.80
C LEU A 226 -10.60 17.92 -28.58
N ASP A 227 -10.47 19.22 -28.34
CA ASP A 227 -9.17 19.85 -28.11
C ASP A 227 -8.69 19.58 -26.68
N THR A 228 -9.62 19.51 -25.71
CA THR A 228 -9.33 19.17 -24.31
C THR A 228 -9.68 17.73 -23.93
N SER A 229 -10.21 16.95 -24.87
CA SER A 229 -10.72 15.59 -24.65
C SER A 229 -11.68 15.52 -23.45
N THR A 230 -12.67 16.40 -23.39
CA THR A 230 -13.68 16.41 -22.32
C THR A 230 -15.08 16.25 -22.87
N ILE A 231 -15.94 15.54 -22.13
CA ILE A 231 -17.36 15.43 -22.43
C ILE A 231 -18.19 15.84 -21.22
N SER A 232 -19.43 16.28 -21.47
CA SER A 232 -20.42 16.53 -20.42
C SER A 232 -21.64 15.64 -20.62
N VAL A 233 -21.99 14.87 -19.59
CA VAL A 233 -23.18 14.02 -19.56
C VAL A 233 -24.09 14.54 -18.44
N GLY A 234 -25.16 15.23 -18.83
CA GLY A 234 -25.95 16.02 -17.88
C GLY A 234 -25.12 17.16 -17.26
N ILE A 235 -24.97 17.15 -15.93
CA ILE A 235 -24.14 18.12 -15.18
C ILE A 235 -22.72 17.62 -14.90
N VAL A 236 -22.42 16.35 -15.19
CA VAL A 236 -21.12 15.74 -14.92
C VAL A 236 -20.21 15.96 -16.11
N GLN A 237 -19.11 16.68 -15.89
CA GLN A 237 -18.03 16.81 -16.87
C GLN A 237 -16.96 15.77 -16.55
N VAL A 238 -16.49 15.05 -17.57
CA VAL A 238 -15.40 14.07 -17.45
C VAL A 238 -14.33 14.28 -18.52
N GLN A 239 -13.09 13.94 -18.19
CA GLN A 239 -11.99 13.85 -19.13
C GLN A 239 -11.93 12.45 -19.73
N VAL A 240 -11.64 12.38 -21.03
CA VAL A 240 -11.47 11.15 -21.81
C VAL A 240 -9.99 11.08 -22.21
N ASN A 241 -9.37 9.92 -22.02
CA ASN A 241 -7.98 9.70 -22.41
C ASN A 241 -7.85 8.38 -23.18
N ASP A 242 -6.62 8.02 -23.54
CA ASP A 242 -6.37 6.83 -24.36
C ASP A 242 -6.69 5.51 -23.63
N GLN A 243 -6.90 5.55 -22.31
CA GLN A 243 -7.31 4.41 -21.48
C GLN A 243 -8.84 4.28 -21.38
N THR A 244 -9.60 5.31 -21.79
CA THR A 244 -11.07 5.24 -21.75
C THR A 244 -11.58 4.26 -22.81
N LYS A 245 -12.23 3.18 -22.37
CA LYS A 245 -12.89 2.25 -23.29
C LYS A 245 -14.21 2.84 -23.78
N ILE A 246 -14.35 3.10 -25.08
CA ILE A 246 -15.57 3.63 -25.70
C ILE A 246 -16.18 2.55 -26.59
N GLU A 247 -17.45 2.21 -26.39
CA GLU A 247 -18.14 1.21 -27.22
C GLU A 247 -19.63 1.51 -27.44
N ASP A 248 -20.17 1.04 -28.56
CA ASP A 248 -21.62 0.96 -28.76
C ASP A 248 -22.14 -0.29 -28.06
N ASP A 249 -22.93 -0.12 -27.00
CA ASP A 249 -23.44 -1.21 -26.17
C ASP A 249 -24.31 -2.21 -26.95
N ARG A 250 -25.00 -1.73 -28.00
CA ARG A 250 -25.90 -2.56 -28.80
C ARG A 250 -25.12 -3.51 -29.69
N THR A 251 -23.93 -3.11 -30.13
CA THR A 251 -23.13 -3.86 -31.10
C THR A 251 -21.83 -4.40 -30.53
N ASN A 252 -21.45 -3.98 -29.32
CA ASN A 252 -20.13 -4.17 -28.70
C ASN A 252 -18.97 -3.74 -29.62
N GLN A 253 -19.22 -2.79 -30.53
CA GLN A 253 -18.18 -2.28 -31.40
C GLN A 253 -17.40 -1.17 -30.68
N PRO A 254 -16.06 -1.22 -30.72
CA PRO A 254 -15.25 -0.13 -30.18
C PRO A 254 -15.47 1.14 -30.99
N LEU A 255 -15.52 2.26 -30.27
CA LEU A 255 -15.66 3.61 -30.81
C LEU A 255 -14.46 4.46 -30.37
N THR A 256 -14.31 5.63 -30.98
CA THR A 256 -13.39 6.68 -30.56
C THR A 256 -14.19 7.87 -30.01
N LEU A 257 -13.50 8.80 -29.33
CA LEU A 257 -14.15 10.02 -28.84
C LEU A 257 -14.79 10.83 -29.98
N GLY A 258 -14.17 10.84 -31.16
CA GLY A 258 -14.67 11.54 -32.35
C GLY A 258 -15.92 10.92 -32.97
N ASP A 259 -16.30 9.70 -32.56
CA ASP A 259 -17.52 9.03 -33.04
C ASP A 259 -18.77 9.45 -32.23
N LEU A 260 -18.59 10.05 -31.05
CA LEU A 260 -19.67 10.50 -30.18
C LEU A 260 -20.31 11.80 -30.72
N GLN A 261 -21.63 11.91 -30.59
CA GLN A 261 -22.43 13.04 -31.05
C GLN A 261 -23.26 13.64 -29.93
N GLU A 262 -23.37 14.97 -29.88
CA GLU A 262 -24.28 15.64 -28.95
C GLU A 262 -25.70 15.07 -29.09
N GLY A 263 -26.29 14.70 -27.96
CA GLY A 263 -27.57 13.99 -27.89
C GLY A 263 -27.46 12.48 -27.73
N ASP A 264 -26.29 11.87 -27.92
CA ASP A 264 -26.08 10.45 -27.64
C ASP A 264 -26.39 10.12 -26.17
N VAL A 265 -27.04 8.99 -25.94
CA VAL A 265 -27.32 8.50 -24.59
C VAL A 265 -26.12 7.69 -24.14
N LEU A 266 -25.43 8.17 -23.10
CA LEU A 266 -24.21 7.56 -22.60
C LEU A 266 -24.42 7.00 -21.20
N LYS A 267 -23.82 5.84 -20.92
CA LYS A 267 -23.47 5.41 -19.58
C LYS A 267 -21.95 5.54 -19.43
N VAL A 268 -21.53 6.41 -18.53
CA VAL A 268 -20.13 6.71 -18.28
C VAL A 268 -19.75 6.22 -16.90
N LYS A 269 -18.77 5.33 -16.85
CA LYS A 269 -18.03 5.00 -15.62
C LYS A 269 -16.81 5.92 -15.54
N TYR A 270 -16.56 6.49 -14.37
CA TYR A 270 -15.46 7.43 -14.16
C TYR A 270 -14.89 7.33 -12.74
N CYS A 271 -13.64 7.72 -12.56
CA CYS A 271 -13.01 7.86 -11.24
C CYS A 271 -12.77 9.33 -10.90
N ALA A 272 -13.18 9.75 -9.70
CA ALA A 272 -12.95 11.09 -9.18
C ALA A 272 -11.56 11.18 -8.52
N SER A 273 -10.74 12.17 -8.90
CA SER A 273 -9.35 12.32 -8.43
C SER A 273 -9.03 13.72 -7.89
N GLY A 274 -10.01 14.44 -7.31
CA GLY A 274 -9.84 15.81 -6.80
C GLY A 274 -9.73 16.89 -7.89
N GLY A 275 -9.90 16.52 -9.16
CA GLY A 275 -10.00 17.38 -10.35
C GLY A 275 -11.20 16.99 -11.23
N ILE A 276 -11.12 17.25 -12.54
CA ILE A 276 -12.12 16.73 -13.49
C ILE A 276 -12.03 15.19 -13.47
N PRO A 277 -13.12 14.46 -13.19
CA PRO A 277 -13.08 13.00 -13.17
C PRO A 277 -12.69 12.41 -14.53
N ILE A 278 -11.97 11.28 -14.51
CA ILE A 278 -11.50 10.63 -15.74
C ILE A 278 -12.43 9.46 -16.06
N ALA A 279 -12.95 9.42 -17.30
CA ALA A 279 -13.78 8.36 -17.80
C ALA A 279 -12.95 7.07 -17.99
N THR A 280 -13.49 5.97 -17.49
CA THR A 280 -12.87 4.63 -17.60
C THR A 280 -13.59 3.82 -18.68
N LYS A 281 -14.92 4.01 -18.77
CA LYS A 281 -15.73 3.38 -19.80
C LYS A 281 -16.88 4.30 -20.23
N ILE A 282 -17.10 4.41 -21.52
CA ILE A 282 -18.24 5.09 -22.13
C ILE A 282 -18.99 4.08 -22.99
N GLU A 283 -20.25 3.81 -22.64
CA GLU A 283 -21.14 2.96 -23.41
C GLU A 283 -22.23 3.82 -24.05
N VAL A 284 -22.32 3.82 -25.39
CA VAL A 284 -23.45 4.43 -26.10
C VAL A 284 -24.64 3.48 -26.00
N LYS A 285 -25.72 3.95 -25.37
CA LYS A 285 -26.97 3.21 -25.13
C LYS A 285 -28.01 3.55 -26.17
N ASP A 286 -29.01 2.68 -26.31
CA ASP A 286 -30.21 2.99 -27.09
C ASP A 286 -31.06 4.04 -26.38
N SER A 287 -31.74 4.90 -27.15
CA SER A 287 -32.66 5.90 -26.61
C SER A 287 -33.91 5.27 -26.00
N ASP A 288 -34.19 4.00 -26.26
CA ASP A 288 -35.34 3.30 -25.66
C ASP A 288 -34.98 2.59 -24.34
N ASP A 289 -33.70 2.62 -23.93
CA ASP A 289 -33.21 2.01 -22.69
C ASP A 289 -33.34 2.97 -21.48
N TYR A 290 -34.16 4.03 -21.61
CA TYR A 290 -34.66 4.86 -20.50
C TYR A 290 -35.74 4.10 -19.70
N ASP A 291 -35.43 2.91 -19.19
CA ASP A 291 -36.21 2.35 -18.10
C ASP A 291 -35.83 3.12 -16.83
N LEU A 292 -36.72 4.02 -16.41
CA LEU A 292 -36.70 4.79 -15.16
C LEU A 292 -36.90 3.89 -13.90
N ASP A 293 -36.49 2.63 -13.99
CA ASP A 293 -36.71 1.60 -12.97
C ASP A 293 -35.50 1.40 -12.05
N ASP A 294 -34.38 2.09 -12.35
CA ASP A 294 -33.31 2.37 -11.40
C ASP A 294 -33.47 3.86 -11.07
N ASP A 295 -34.19 4.10 -10.00
CA ASP A 295 -34.27 5.37 -9.33
C ASP A 295 -32.92 6.09 -9.38
N GLY A 296 -32.92 7.32 -9.89
CA GLY A 296 -31.85 8.28 -9.63
C GLY A 296 -31.80 8.66 -8.15
N GLU A 297 -31.80 7.67 -7.26
CA GLU A 297 -31.26 7.78 -5.91
C GLU A 297 -29.75 7.98 -6.09
N ILE A 298 -29.35 9.25 -6.04
CA ILE A 298 -28.02 9.57 -5.53
C ILE A 298 -28.00 8.95 -4.13
N GLU A 299 -27.15 7.94 -3.90
CA GLU A 299 -27.10 7.27 -2.60
C GLU A 299 -26.92 8.33 -1.50
N GLU A 300 -27.59 8.17 -0.35
CA GLU A 300 -27.57 9.15 0.75
C GLU A 300 -26.12 9.51 1.19
N HIS A 301 -25.16 8.61 0.92
CA HIS A 301 -23.73 8.79 1.10
C HIS A 301 -23.12 9.86 0.17
N ASP A 302 -23.52 9.88 -1.10
CA ASP A 302 -23.02 10.81 -2.13
C ASP A 302 -23.53 12.24 -1.89
N ILE A 303 -24.75 12.38 -1.35
CA ILE A 303 -25.30 13.68 -0.96
C ILE A 303 -24.56 14.23 0.27
N LEU A 304 -24.18 13.37 1.21
CA LEU A 304 -23.43 13.79 2.41
C LEU A 304 -22.04 14.30 2.07
N GLU A 305 -21.36 13.66 1.12
CA GLU A 305 -20.03 14.05 0.66
C GLU A 305 -20.08 15.37 -0.13
N MET A 306 -21.06 15.53 -1.02
CA MET A 306 -21.33 16.82 -1.71
C MET A 306 -21.64 17.95 -0.71
N VAL A 307 -22.48 17.71 0.29
CA VAL A 307 -22.83 18.72 1.31
C VAL A 307 -21.61 19.08 2.18
N HIS A 308 -20.76 18.11 2.50
CA HIS A 308 -19.49 18.34 3.19
C HIS A 308 -18.51 19.18 2.37
N GLU A 309 -18.35 18.89 1.07
CA GLU A 309 -17.48 19.67 0.18
C GLU A 309 -18.00 21.10 0.00
N LEU A 310 -19.30 21.28 -0.20
CA LEU A 310 -19.92 22.60 -0.33
C LEU A 310 -19.81 23.41 0.97
N SER A 311 -19.94 22.77 2.14
CA SER A 311 -19.70 23.41 3.44
C SER A 311 -18.24 23.82 3.64
N ARG A 312 -17.26 23.00 3.22
CA ARG A 312 -15.83 23.38 3.25
C ARG A 312 -15.53 24.57 2.34
N ARG A 313 -16.29 24.73 1.26
CA ARG A 313 -16.21 25.87 0.33
C ARG A 313 -16.98 27.11 0.80
N GLY A 314 -17.59 27.06 1.99
CA GLY A 314 -18.30 28.19 2.60
C GLY A 314 -19.68 28.46 1.98
N VAL A 315 -20.24 27.52 1.23
CA VAL A 315 -21.58 27.63 0.65
C VAL A 315 -22.61 27.31 1.72
N HIS A 316 -23.48 28.26 2.04
CA HIS A 316 -24.58 28.03 2.98
C HIS A 316 -25.74 27.35 2.25
N ILE A 317 -26.08 26.15 2.70
CA ILE A 317 -27.18 25.34 2.17
C ILE A 317 -28.34 25.46 3.15
N ASP A 318 -29.49 25.90 2.65
CA ASP A 318 -30.73 26.00 3.42
C ASP A 318 -31.71 24.92 2.95
N LEU A 319 -32.24 24.15 3.91
CA LEU A 319 -33.15 23.04 3.65
C LEU A 319 -34.56 23.47 4.03
N ASN A 320 -35.46 23.59 3.05
CA ASN A 320 -36.85 23.98 3.33
C ASN A 320 -37.84 22.98 2.71
N GLY A 321 -38.20 21.97 3.51
CA GLY A 321 -39.06 20.88 3.07
C GLY A 321 -38.35 20.03 2.01
N ASP A 322 -38.97 19.89 0.84
CA ASP A 322 -38.50 19.05 -0.27
C ASP A 322 -37.38 19.71 -1.11
N ASN A 323 -37.02 20.96 -0.79
CA ASN A 323 -36.13 21.78 -1.61
C ASN A 323 -34.83 22.11 -0.86
N MET A 324 -33.72 22.02 -1.60
CA MET A 324 -32.41 22.53 -1.21
C MET A 324 -32.13 23.82 -1.99
N THR A 325 -31.82 24.90 -1.28
CA THR A 325 -31.45 26.19 -1.87
C THR A 325 -30.10 26.65 -1.36
N THR A 326 -29.33 27.30 -2.23
CA THR A 326 -28.08 27.98 -1.85
C THR A 326 -28.30 29.49 -1.75
N SER A 327 -27.40 30.20 -1.09
CA SER A 327 -27.48 31.66 -0.86
C SER A 327 -27.52 32.52 -2.14
N ASP A 328 -27.29 31.94 -3.31
CA ASP A 328 -27.40 32.60 -4.63
C ASP A 328 -28.73 32.31 -5.35
N ASP A 329 -29.77 31.86 -4.63
CA ASP A 329 -31.12 31.56 -5.17
C ASP A 329 -31.13 30.52 -6.31
N LEU A 330 -30.08 29.70 -6.44
CA LEU A 330 -30.08 28.55 -7.34
C LEU A 330 -30.88 27.41 -6.69
N ILE A 331 -32.04 27.08 -7.29
CA ILE A 331 -32.81 25.89 -6.94
C ILE A 331 -32.04 24.68 -7.46
N LEU A 332 -31.46 23.88 -6.57
CA LEU A 332 -30.68 22.70 -6.95
C LEU A 332 -31.55 21.48 -7.26
N PHE A 333 -32.77 21.40 -6.70
CA PHE A 333 -33.71 20.31 -6.92
C PHE A 333 -35.16 20.78 -6.82
N SER A 334 -36.06 20.16 -7.59
CA SER A 334 -37.49 20.12 -7.28
C SER A 334 -38.05 18.74 -7.59
N GLN A 335 -38.20 17.86 -6.59
CA GLN A 335 -39.07 16.69 -6.68
C GLN A 335 -39.69 16.34 -5.32
N ARG A 336 -40.87 15.72 -5.39
CA ARG A 336 -41.90 15.63 -4.37
C ARG A 336 -41.61 14.46 -3.42
N TRP A 337 -41.38 14.73 -2.14
CA TRP A 337 -41.11 13.68 -1.16
C TRP A 337 -42.41 12.98 -0.76
N LYS A 338 -42.46 11.66 -0.91
CA LYS A 338 -43.42 10.85 -0.14
C LYS A 338 -42.77 10.42 1.16
N SER A 339 -43.03 11.20 2.21
CA SER A 339 -42.82 10.77 3.59
C SER A 339 -43.58 9.45 3.82
N ARG A 340 -42.86 8.33 3.93
CA ARG A 340 -43.39 7.14 4.59
C ARG A 340 -43.36 7.42 6.09
N ARG A 341 -44.48 7.92 6.61
CA ARG A 341 -44.79 7.83 8.04
C ARG A 341 -45.08 6.38 8.40
N ASN A 342 -44.34 5.93 9.42
CA ASN A 342 -44.46 4.71 10.25
C ASN A 342 -44.28 3.35 9.57
#